data_AF-A0A963MHT9-F1
#
_entry.id   AF-A0A963MHT9-F1
#
_cell.length_a   1.000
_cell.length_b   1.000
_cell.length_c   1.000
_cell.angle_alpha   90.00
_cell.angle_beta   90.00
_cell.angle_gamma   90.00
#
_symmetry.space_group_name_H-M   'P 1'
#
loop_
_entity.id
_entity.type
_entity.pdbx_description
1 polymer ?
#
loop_
_entity_poly.entity_id
_entity_poly.type
_entity_poly.pdbx_seq_one_letter_code
_entity_poly.pdbx_strand_id
1 'polypeptide(L)'
;MRALHLYAGPGAMRHIRQHGLQPGDIRTVAGAAGGPKGLILGPLDRWIFGKWLPQADTPVDLIGASIGAWRMATACLDDCVTAFARLEHDYIRQDYALEPGQSRPTPDQVSELFGSNLQAFYGQRVGEVLSHPRYRLHVLTARGRHLLGREHRLRTPLGYLGAFLTNTVHRKAMGAWLERVVFSTPGAALPFATQDYRTRQVPLATANFHAALQASCSIPFMLRAVHDIPGAPPGAYWDGGITDYHLHLNYAG
;
A
#
# COMPACT_ATOMS: atom_id res chain seq x y z
N MET A 1 5.54 -31.76 3.26
CA MET A 1 5.87 -30.35 3.60
C MET A 1 4.65 -29.70 4.24
N ARG A 2 4.81 -28.92 5.32
CA ARG A 2 3.71 -28.07 5.83
C ARG A 2 3.61 -26.84 4.92
N ALA A 3 2.40 -26.47 4.49
CA ALA A 3 2.19 -25.36 3.56
C ALA A 3 2.37 -23.98 4.21
N LEU A 4 2.33 -23.90 5.55
CA LEU A 4 2.45 -22.66 6.31
C LEU A 4 3.63 -22.75 7.29
N HIS A 5 4.49 -21.74 7.25
CA HIS A 5 5.60 -21.54 8.19
C HIS A 5 5.36 -20.25 8.97
N LEU A 6 5.39 -20.33 10.30
CA LEU A 6 5.27 -19.18 11.19
C LEU A 6 6.66 -18.80 11.72
N TYR A 7 7.05 -17.55 11.47
CA TYR A 7 8.27 -16.97 11.99
C TYR A 7 7.89 -15.92 13.03
N ALA A 8 8.51 -15.97 14.21
CA ALA A 8 8.26 -15.03 15.29
C ALA A 8 9.54 -14.80 16.10
N GLY A 9 9.71 -13.57 16.59
CA GLY A 9 10.80 -13.25 17.52
C GLY A 9 10.64 -13.98 18.87
N PRO A 10 11.68 -14.00 19.73
CA PRO A 10 11.68 -14.82 20.95
C PRO A 10 10.50 -14.54 21.89
N GLY A 11 10.07 -13.28 22.03
CA GLY A 11 8.92 -12.90 22.85
C GLY A 11 7.59 -13.46 22.31
N ALA A 12 7.28 -13.14 21.06
CA ALA A 12 6.07 -13.62 20.38
C ALA A 12 6.03 -15.16 20.31
N MET A 13 7.16 -15.82 20.06
CA MET A 13 7.24 -17.29 20.03
C MET A 13 6.92 -17.92 21.41
N ARG A 14 7.39 -17.31 22.52
CA ARG A 14 7.02 -17.77 23.86
C ARG A 14 5.52 -17.63 24.11
N HIS A 15 4.94 -16.47 23.77
CA HIS A 15 3.51 -16.21 23.90
C HIS A 15 2.67 -17.21 23.12
N ILE A 16 2.99 -17.41 21.83
CA ILE A 16 2.27 -18.33 20.93
C ILE A 16 2.37 -19.78 21.43
N ARG A 17 3.51 -20.19 21.99
CA ARG A 17 3.66 -21.55 22.57
C ARG A 17 2.80 -21.76 23.82
N GLN A 18 2.55 -20.71 24.59
CA GLN A 18 1.78 -20.79 25.83
C GLN A 18 0.27 -20.65 25.59
N HIS A 19 -0.15 -19.77 24.69
CA HIS A 19 -1.55 -19.37 24.54
C HIS A 19 -2.15 -19.70 23.16
N GLY A 20 -1.34 -20.22 22.22
CA GLY A 20 -1.67 -20.24 20.81
C GLY A 20 -1.54 -18.85 20.16
N LEU A 21 -1.70 -18.78 18.84
CA LEU A 21 -1.82 -17.51 18.13
C LEU A 21 -3.28 -17.08 18.12
N GLN A 22 -3.63 -16.05 18.88
CA GLN A 22 -5.00 -15.58 19.00
C GLN A 22 -5.25 -14.33 18.15
N PRO A 23 -6.47 -14.12 17.62
CA PRO A 23 -6.86 -12.91 16.90
C PRO A 23 -6.59 -11.62 17.69
N GLY A 24 -6.80 -11.66 19.01
CA GLY A 24 -6.57 -10.53 19.91
C GLY A 24 -5.10 -10.15 20.10
N ASP A 25 -4.16 -11.01 19.69
CA ASP A 25 -2.72 -10.73 19.75
C ASP A 25 -2.26 -9.83 18.59
N ILE A 26 -3.08 -9.68 17.55
CA ILE A 26 -2.71 -8.96 16.33
C ILE A 26 -3.06 -7.48 16.46
N ARG A 27 -2.02 -6.64 16.45
CA ARG A 27 -2.16 -5.17 16.43
C ARG A 27 -1.91 -4.55 15.06
N THR A 28 -1.18 -5.25 14.20
CA THR A 28 -0.85 -4.75 12.86
C THR A 28 -0.79 -5.88 11.85
N VAL A 29 -1.33 -5.64 10.65
CA VAL A 29 -1.15 -6.50 9.48
C VAL A 29 -0.48 -5.71 8.38
N ALA A 30 0.64 -6.24 7.88
CA ALA A 30 1.47 -5.59 6.87
C ALA A 30 1.31 -6.26 5.49
N GLY A 31 0.66 -5.56 4.57
CA GLY A 31 0.54 -5.93 3.16
C GLY A 31 1.75 -5.46 2.37
N ALA A 32 2.77 -6.31 2.23
CA ALA A 32 3.95 -6.02 1.42
C ALA A 32 3.60 -5.76 -0.05
N ALA A 33 4.45 -4.99 -0.74
CA ALA A 33 4.38 -4.84 -2.18
C ALA A 33 4.71 -6.18 -2.88
N GLY A 34 4.39 -6.28 -4.18
CA GLY A 34 4.63 -7.52 -4.90
C GLY A 34 3.89 -7.70 -6.22
N GLY A 35 3.07 -6.74 -6.64
CA GLY A 35 2.23 -6.84 -7.83
C GLY A 35 1.39 -8.13 -7.81
N PRO A 36 1.36 -8.93 -8.88
CA PRO A 36 0.51 -10.13 -8.96
C PRO A 36 0.84 -11.19 -7.90
N LYS A 37 2.06 -11.17 -7.33
CA LYS A 37 2.45 -12.13 -6.27
C LYS A 37 1.55 -12.05 -5.05
N GLY A 38 0.98 -10.87 -4.76
CA GLY A 38 0.06 -10.70 -3.64
C GLY A 38 -1.24 -11.50 -3.78
N LEU A 39 -1.66 -11.82 -5.00
CA LEU A 39 -2.91 -12.53 -5.26
C LEU A 39 -2.92 -13.97 -4.74
N ILE A 40 -1.75 -14.60 -4.62
CA ILE A 40 -1.66 -15.96 -4.06
C ILE A 40 -2.13 -16.02 -2.60
N LEU A 41 -2.12 -14.86 -1.91
CA LEU A 41 -2.58 -14.72 -0.53
C LEU A 41 -4.10 -14.52 -0.44
N GLY A 42 -4.80 -14.42 -1.56
CA GLY A 42 -6.24 -14.17 -1.60
C GLY A 42 -7.13 -15.10 -0.75
N PRO A 43 -6.96 -16.44 -0.84
CA PRO A 43 -7.64 -17.38 0.08
C PRO A 43 -7.28 -17.13 1.56
N LEU A 44 -6.02 -16.77 1.84
CA LEU A 44 -5.57 -16.47 3.20
C LEU A 44 -6.19 -15.16 3.71
N ASP A 45 -6.26 -14.11 2.89
CA ASP A 45 -6.90 -12.84 3.25
C ASP A 45 -8.38 -13.02 3.59
N ARG A 46 -9.11 -13.75 2.74
CA ARG A 46 -10.53 -14.08 3.00
C ARG A 46 -10.72 -14.82 4.32
N TRP A 47 -9.80 -15.70 4.68
CA TRP A 47 -9.84 -16.41 5.96
C TRP A 47 -9.45 -15.50 7.13
N ILE A 48 -8.36 -14.76 7.02
CA ILE A 48 -7.86 -13.84 8.07
C ILE A 48 -8.91 -12.78 8.37
N PHE A 49 -9.36 -12.02 7.38
CA PHE A 49 -10.24 -10.87 7.58
C PHE A 49 -11.71 -11.25 7.70
N GLY A 50 -12.14 -12.32 7.03
CA GLY A 50 -13.55 -12.75 7.03
C GLY A 50 -13.93 -13.75 8.13
N LYS A 51 -12.97 -14.46 8.72
CA LYS A 51 -13.28 -15.53 9.70
C LYS A 51 -12.46 -15.46 10.98
N TRP A 52 -11.15 -15.20 10.90
CA TRP A 52 -10.26 -15.35 12.05
C TRP A 52 -10.16 -14.06 12.88
N LEU A 53 -9.74 -12.94 12.27
CA LEU A 53 -9.64 -11.65 12.96
C LEU A 53 -10.96 -11.19 13.58
N PRO A 54 -12.15 -11.35 12.95
CA PRO A 54 -13.43 -10.94 13.54
C PRO A 54 -13.79 -11.59 14.88
N GLN A 55 -13.07 -12.61 15.33
CA GLN A 55 -13.29 -13.27 16.62
C GLN A 55 -12.75 -12.45 17.82
N ALA A 56 -12.17 -11.27 17.58
CA ALA A 56 -11.73 -10.34 18.62
C ALA A 56 -12.07 -8.89 18.22
N ASP A 57 -12.24 -8.01 19.21
CA ASP A 57 -12.58 -6.59 18.98
C ASP A 57 -11.37 -5.65 18.97
N THR A 58 -10.17 -6.21 19.14
CA THR A 58 -8.91 -5.44 19.20
C THR A 58 -8.70 -4.61 17.93
N PRO A 59 -8.52 -3.28 18.01
CA PRO A 59 -8.17 -2.46 16.85
C PRO A 59 -6.89 -2.96 16.16
N VAL A 60 -6.87 -2.94 14.83
CA VAL A 60 -5.76 -3.44 14.02
C VAL A 60 -5.36 -2.39 12.98
N ASP A 61 -4.09 -2.02 12.95
CA ASP A 61 -3.53 -1.17 11.92
C ASP A 61 -3.22 -2.01 10.66
N LEU A 62 -3.82 -1.67 9.54
CA LEU A 62 -3.62 -2.33 8.25
C LEU A 62 -2.73 -1.45 7.39
N ILE A 63 -1.47 -1.84 7.25
CA ILE A 63 -0.46 -1.05 6.55
C ILE A 63 -0.10 -1.71 5.22
N GLY A 64 -0.05 -0.94 4.13
CA GLY A 64 0.22 -1.50 2.82
C GLY A 64 0.90 -0.55 1.85
N ALA A 65 1.64 -1.15 0.93
CA ALA A 65 2.22 -0.48 -0.24
C ALA A 65 1.85 -1.27 -1.51
N SER A 66 1.65 -0.59 -2.64
CA SER A 66 1.30 -1.24 -3.91
C SER A 66 0.04 -2.11 -3.78
N ILE A 67 0.03 -3.29 -4.39
CA ILE A 67 -1.04 -4.29 -4.21
C ILE A 67 -1.38 -4.58 -2.73
N GLY A 68 -0.41 -4.45 -1.83
CA GLY A 68 -0.62 -4.62 -0.41
C GLY A 68 -1.51 -3.53 0.18
N ALA A 69 -1.38 -2.27 -0.29
CA ALA A 69 -2.29 -1.19 0.08
C ALA A 69 -3.71 -1.47 -0.41
N TRP A 70 -3.86 -1.99 -1.63
CA TRP A 70 -5.16 -2.38 -2.17
C TRP A 70 -5.79 -3.50 -1.33
N ARG A 71 -5.02 -4.55 -1.00
CA ARG A 71 -5.49 -5.64 -0.13
C ARG A 71 -5.93 -5.13 1.25
N MET A 72 -5.13 -4.27 1.88
CA MET A 72 -5.47 -3.71 3.19
C MET A 72 -6.69 -2.78 3.13
N ALA A 73 -6.86 -2.00 2.07
CA ALA A 73 -8.08 -1.20 1.87
C ALA A 73 -9.32 -2.08 1.64
N THR A 74 -9.19 -3.19 0.91
CA THR A 74 -10.25 -4.18 0.70
C THR A 74 -10.65 -4.89 1.99
N ALA A 75 -9.71 -5.13 2.91
CA ALA A 75 -10.01 -5.69 4.23
C ALA A 75 -10.93 -4.77 5.07
N CYS A 76 -10.92 -3.46 4.82
CA CYS A 76 -11.77 -2.49 5.50
C CYS A 76 -13.18 -2.35 4.89
N LEU A 77 -13.56 -3.19 3.93
CA LEU A 77 -14.90 -3.19 3.37
C LEU A 77 -15.83 -4.11 4.18
N ASP A 78 -17.11 -3.76 4.30
CA ASP A 78 -18.07 -4.48 5.15
C ASP A 78 -18.19 -5.96 4.73
N ASP A 79 -18.40 -6.20 3.43
CA ASP A 79 -18.25 -7.53 2.82
C ASP A 79 -16.86 -7.70 2.20
N CYS A 80 -15.84 -7.80 3.05
CA CYS A 80 -14.45 -7.96 2.60
C CYS A 80 -14.22 -9.29 1.86
N VAL A 81 -14.93 -10.37 2.17
CA VAL A 81 -14.71 -11.69 1.55
C VAL A 81 -15.09 -11.67 0.07
N THR A 82 -16.27 -11.14 -0.25
CA THR A 82 -16.70 -10.95 -1.65
C THR A 82 -15.80 -9.93 -2.34
N ALA A 83 -15.41 -8.86 -1.65
CA ALA A 83 -14.54 -7.83 -2.22
C ALA A 83 -13.14 -8.37 -2.57
N PHE A 84 -12.54 -9.24 -1.73
CA PHE A 84 -11.29 -9.91 -2.06
C PHE A 84 -11.42 -10.83 -3.27
N ALA A 85 -12.51 -11.60 -3.36
CA ALA A 85 -12.76 -12.45 -4.52
C ALA A 85 -12.91 -11.62 -5.81
N ARG A 86 -13.60 -10.47 -5.74
CA ARG A 86 -13.68 -9.51 -6.84
C ARG A 86 -12.31 -8.92 -7.19
N LEU A 87 -11.51 -8.53 -6.20
CA LEU A 87 -10.16 -7.99 -6.44
C LEU A 87 -9.30 -8.99 -7.21
N GLU A 88 -9.29 -10.26 -6.80
CA GLU A 88 -8.58 -11.33 -7.53
C GLU A 88 -9.12 -11.49 -8.95
N HIS A 89 -10.45 -11.53 -9.10
CA HIS A 89 -11.12 -11.69 -10.38
C HIS A 89 -10.77 -10.58 -11.37
N ASP A 90 -10.94 -9.33 -10.93
CA ASP A 90 -10.76 -8.11 -11.73
C ASP A 90 -9.28 -7.92 -12.07
N TYR A 91 -8.37 -8.18 -11.13
CA TYR A 91 -6.92 -8.07 -11.40
C TYR A 91 -6.45 -9.09 -12.44
N ILE A 92 -6.90 -10.34 -12.35
CA ILE A 92 -6.50 -11.41 -13.30
C ILE A 92 -7.06 -11.17 -14.70
N ARG A 93 -8.27 -10.59 -14.79
CA ARG A 93 -8.96 -10.31 -16.06
C ARG A 93 -8.69 -8.92 -16.61
N GLN A 94 -7.82 -8.15 -15.97
CA GLN A 94 -7.49 -6.83 -16.44
C GLN A 94 -6.82 -6.94 -17.81
N ASP A 95 -7.44 -6.31 -18.80
CA ASP A 95 -6.97 -6.27 -20.18
C ASP A 95 -6.80 -4.82 -20.62
N TYR A 96 -5.76 -4.56 -21.41
CA TYR A 96 -5.45 -3.24 -21.95
C TYR A 96 -5.60 -3.29 -23.46
N ALA A 97 -6.70 -2.75 -23.97
CA ALA A 97 -6.92 -2.63 -25.40
C ALA A 97 -5.81 -1.77 -26.03
N LEU A 98 -5.08 -2.35 -27.00
CA LEU A 98 -4.02 -1.66 -27.73
C LEU A 98 -4.59 -1.09 -29.03
N GLU A 99 -4.26 0.17 -29.33
CA GLU A 99 -4.60 0.77 -30.61
C GLU A 99 -3.76 0.14 -31.74
N PRO A 100 -4.25 0.14 -33.00
CA PRO A 100 -3.47 -0.35 -34.13
C PRO A 100 -2.08 0.31 -34.21
N GLY A 101 -1.03 -0.51 -34.20
CA GLY A 101 0.36 -0.05 -34.20
C GLY A 101 1.01 0.10 -32.81
N GLN A 102 0.26 -0.08 -31.72
CA GLN A 102 0.81 -0.15 -30.36
C GLN A 102 1.23 -1.58 -30.00
N SER A 103 2.42 -1.73 -29.43
CA SER A 103 2.92 -3.03 -28.92
C SER A 103 2.72 -3.22 -27.41
N ARG A 104 2.37 -2.13 -26.70
CA ARG A 104 2.22 -2.09 -25.24
C ARG A 104 1.43 -0.82 -24.86
N PRO A 105 0.68 -0.85 -23.75
CA PRO A 105 -0.09 0.31 -23.33
C PRO A 105 0.85 1.43 -22.86
N THR A 106 0.44 2.68 -23.06
CA THR A 106 1.18 3.85 -22.58
C THR A 106 0.96 4.04 -21.08
N PRO A 107 1.87 4.73 -20.37
CA PRO A 107 1.66 5.02 -18.95
C PRO A 107 0.39 5.82 -18.66
N ASP A 108 -0.07 6.66 -19.60
CA ASP A 108 -1.34 7.39 -19.49
C ASP A 108 -2.53 6.42 -19.53
N GLN A 109 -2.57 5.53 -20.53
CA GLN A 109 -3.62 4.49 -20.65
C GLN A 109 -3.67 3.59 -19.41
N VAL A 110 -2.50 3.18 -18.90
CA VAL A 110 -2.43 2.33 -17.70
C VAL A 110 -2.95 3.08 -16.47
N SER A 111 -2.53 4.34 -16.27
CA SER A 111 -2.98 5.17 -15.16
C SER A 111 -4.47 5.48 -15.20
N GLU A 112 -5.03 5.79 -16.36
CA GLU A 112 -6.45 6.10 -16.53
C GLU A 112 -7.33 4.88 -16.26
N LEU A 113 -6.98 3.72 -16.83
CA LEU A 113 -7.72 2.49 -16.57
C LEU A 113 -7.62 2.08 -15.09
N PHE A 114 -6.44 2.20 -14.49
CA PHE A 114 -6.26 1.89 -13.07
C PHE A 114 -7.09 2.80 -12.17
N GLY A 115 -7.07 4.12 -12.42
CA GLY A 115 -7.91 5.07 -11.69
C GLY A 115 -9.41 4.78 -11.85
N SER A 116 -9.85 4.45 -13.06
CA SER A 116 -11.24 4.04 -13.33
C SER A 116 -11.63 2.77 -12.57
N ASN A 117 -10.73 1.78 -12.51
CA ASN A 117 -10.97 0.54 -11.76
C ASN A 117 -11.07 0.80 -10.26
N LEU A 118 -10.21 1.67 -9.70
CA LEU A 118 -10.33 2.09 -8.30
C LEU A 118 -11.67 2.78 -8.03
N GLN A 119 -12.13 3.65 -8.93
CA GLN A 119 -13.44 4.30 -8.81
C GLN A 119 -14.58 3.29 -8.88
N ALA A 120 -14.54 2.34 -9.82
CA ALA A 120 -15.54 1.28 -9.96
C ALA A 120 -15.55 0.29 -8.78
N PHE A 121 -14.41 0.12 -8.10
CA PHE A 121 -14.28 -0.78 -6.96
C PHE A 121 -14.72 -0.11 -5.65
N TYR A 122 -14.28 1.13 -5.40
CA TYR A 122 -14.44 1.81 -4.12
C TYR A 122 -15.39 3.00 -4.11
N GLY A 123 -15.83 3.54 -5.26
CA GLY A 123 -16.41 4.89 -5.34
C GLY A 123 -17.56 5.16 -4.36
N GLN A 124 -18.47 4.21 -4.16
CA GLN A 124 -19.59 4.32 -3.20
C GLN A 124 -19.26 3.74 -1.81
N ARG A 125 -18.09 3.13 -1.67
CA ARG A 125 -17.65 2.33 -0.51
C ARG A 125 -16.50 2.97 0.27
N VAL A 126 -16.01 4.14 -0.16
CA VAL A 126 -14.92 4.85 0.55
C VAL A 126 -15.28 5.09 2.01
N GLY A 127 -16.56 5.38 2.29
CA GLY A 127 -17.07 5.55 3.65
C GLY A 127 -16.77 4.34 4.55
N GLU A 128 -17.04 3.11 4.07
CA GLU A 128 -16.77 1.86 4.81
C GLU A 128 -15.31 1.81 5.28
N VAL A 129 -14.38 2.13 4.38
CA VAL A 129 -12.94 2.10 4.68
C VAL A 129 -12.53 3.16 5.69
N LEU A 130 -13.03 4.40 5.53
CA LEU A 130 -12.62 5.53 6.38
C LEU A 130 -13.24 5.48 7.77
N SER A 131 -14.43 4.88 7.92
CA SER A 131 -15.14 4.79 9.19
C SER A 131 -15.16 3.39 9.80
N HIS A 132 -14.31 2.46 9.31
CA HIS A 132 -14.30 1.09 9.83
C HIS A 132 -14.03 1.11 11.35
N PRO A 133 -14.87 0.45 12.18
CA PRO A 133 -14.83 0.60 13.65
C PRO A 133 -13.59 -0.01 14.33
N ARG A 134 -12.71 -0.66 13.58
CA ARG A 134 -11.66 -1.54 14.11
C ARG A 134 -10.39 -1.51 13.29
N TYR A 135 -10.49 -1.54 11.97
CA TYR A 135 -9.35 -1.50 11.07
C TYR A 135 -8.97 -0.07 10.75
N ARG A 136 -7.69 0.25 10.90
CA ARG A 136 -7.10 1.56 10.62
C ARG A 136 -6.17 1.41 9.44
N LEU A 137 -6.52 2.00 8.30
CA LEU A 137 -5.76 1.86 7.07
C LEU A 137 -4.57 2.82 7.06
N HIS A 138 -3.41 2.33 6.60
CA HIS A 138 -2.21 3.13 6.33
C HIS A 138 -1.66 2.80 4.93
N VAL A 139 -1.89 3.70 3.98
CA VAL A 139 -1.43 3.59 2.58
C VAL A 139 -0.08 4.29 2.42
N LEU A 140 0.96 3.54 2.07
CA LEU A 140 2.30 4.07 1.83
C LEU A 140 2.44 4.53 0.38
N THR A 141 3.02 5.71 0.22
CA THR A 141 3.39 6.29 -1.08
C THR A 141 4.80 6.90 -0.98
N ALA A 142 5.47 7.01 -2.13
CA ALA A 142 6.78 7.64 -2.25
C ALA A 142 6.63 8.99 -2.97
N ARG A 143 6.82 10.10 -2.24
CA ARG A 143 6.78 11.45 -2.79
C ARG A 143 8.16 11.87 -3.29
N GLY A 144 8.23 12.34 -4.52
CA GLY A 144 9.43 12.95 -5.10
C GLY A 144 9.83 14.29 -4.50
N ARG A 145 11.13 14.52 -4.39
CA ARG A 145 11.75 15.78 -3.98
C ARG A 145 12.69 16.29 -5.08
N HIS A 146 12.90 17.61 -5.11
CA HIS A 146 13.83 18.27 -6.04
C HIS A 146 13.57 17.90 -7.51
N LEU A 147 14.50 17.16 -8.15
CA LEU A 147 14.34 16.70 -9.54
C LEU A 147 13.13 15.79 -9.72
N LEU A 148 12.77 15.02 -8.69
CA LEU A 148 11.58 14.16 -8.66
C LEU A 148 10.32 14.89 -8.20
N GLY A 149 10.38 16.18 -7.84
CA GLY A 149 9.20 16.92 -7.37
C GLY A 149 8.09 17.05 -8.42
N ARG A 150 8.42 16.91 -9.70
CA ARG A 150 7.47 16.81 -10.82
C ARG A 150 7.93 15.70 -11.74
N GLU A 151 6.97 15.02 -12.34
CA GLU A 151 7.27 14.01 -13.35
C GLU A 151 7.69 14.70 -14.66
N HIS A 152 8.82 14.28 -15.22
CA HIS A 152 9.36 14.87 -16.44
C HIS A 152 10.20 13.84 -17.19
N ARG A 153 10.10 13.82 -18.53
CA ARG A 153 10.74 12.81 -19.40
C ARG A 153 12.25 12.65 -19.18
N LEU A 154 12.94 13.74 -18.80
CA LEU A 154 14.38 13.73 -18.53
C LEU A 154 14.74 13.75 -17.04
N ARG A 155 14.00 14.51 -16.22
CA ARG A 155 14.37 14.71 -14.81
C ARG A 155 14.01 13.51 -13.96
N THR A 156 12.94 12.78 -14.32
CA THR A 156 12.51 11.60 -13.59
C THR A 156 13.52 10.45 -13.70
N PRO A 157 14.01 10.06 -14.89
CA PRO A 157 15.11 9.09 -14.99
C PRO A 157 16.36 9.52 -14.23
N LEU A 158 16.80 10.78 -14.38
CA LEU A 158 17.98 11.29 -13.68
C LEU A 158 17.81 11.30 -12.15
N GLY A 159 16.62 11.68 -11.67
CA GLY A 159 16.31 11.69 -10.24
C GLY A 159 16.28 10.28 -9.65
N TYR A 160 15.71 9.30 -10.36
CA TYR A 160 15.72 7.90 -9.92
C TYR A 160 17.11 7.27 -9.98
N LEU A 161 17.93 7.63 -10.98
CA LEU A 161 19.34 7.23 -11.02
C LEU A 161 20.10 7.80 -9.81
N GLY A 162 19.90 9.07 -9.48
CA GLY A 162 20.48 9.69 -8.28
C GLY A 162 20.00 9.03 -6.98
N ALA A 163 18.71 8.71 -6.88
CA ALA A 163 18.14 7.99 -5.74
C ALA A 163 18.78 6.59 -5.59
N PHE A 164 18.93 5.86 -6.70
CA PHE A 164 19.59 4.55 -6.72
C PHE A 164 21.04 4.63 -6.25
N LEU A 165 21.84 5.53 -6.82
CA LEU A 165 23.25 5.72 -6.47
C LEU A 165 23.46 6.18 -5.01
N THR A 166 22.53 6.96 -4.45
CA THR A 166 22.63 7.39 -3.05
C THR A 166 22.18 6.30 -2.07
N ASN A 167 21.23 5.46 -2.46
CA ASN A 167 20.80 4.30 -1.67
C ASN A 167 21.92 3.26 -1.49
N THR A 168 22.84 3.11 -2.47
CA THR A 168 24.00 2.21 -2.31
C THR A 168 25.00 2.69 -1.26
N VAL A 169 24.99 3.98 -0.91
CA VAL A 169 25.88 4.55 0.12
C VAL A 169 25.23 4.50 1.49
N HIS A 170 24.01 5.05 1.64
CA HIS A 170 23.28 5.04 2.91
C HIS A 170 21.78 5.22 2.68
N ARG A 171 20.92 4.32 3.21
CA ARG A 171 19.45 4.39 3.01
C ARG A 171 18.83 5.74 3.41
N LYS A 172 19.31 6.36 4.49
CA LYS A 172 18.87 7.71 4.90
C LYS A 172 19.14 8.80 3.85
N ALA A 173 20.15 8.64 3.00
CA ALA A 173 20.47 9.61 1.95
C ALA A 173 19.40 9.63 0.84
N MET A 174 18.67 8.52 0.64
CA MET A 174 17.52 8.47 -0.28
C MET A 174 16.38 9.42 0.17
N GLY A 175 16.33 9.78 1.47
CA GLY A 175 15.44 10.80 2.02
C GLY A 175 15.60 12.19 1.38
N ALA A 176 16.72 12.46 0.71
CA ALA A 176 16.92 13.67 -0.09
C ALA A 176 16.04 13.64 -1.36
N TRP A 177 15.81 12.47 -1.95
CA TRP A 177 15.12 12.29 -3.23
C TRP A 177 13.66 11.90 -3.08
N LEU A 178 13.35 11.07 -2.08
CA LEU A 178 12.03 10.53 -1.84
C LEU A 178 11.63 10.73 -0.37
N GLU A 179 10.39 11.08 -0.12
CA GLU A 179 9.77 11.19 1.20
C GLU A 179 8.69 10.12 1.31
N ARG A 180 8.70 9.32 2.39
CA ARG A 180 7.61 8.37 2.69
C ARG A 180 6.41 9.18 3.12
N VAL A 181 5.31 9.12 2.37
CA VAL A 181 4.05 9.74 2.76
C VAL A 181 3.03 8.65 3.05
N VAL A 182 2.55 8.60 4.28
CA VAL A 182 1.62 7.59 4.79
C VAL A 182 0.25 8.21 4.96
N PHE A 183 -0.68 7.85 4.07
CA PHE A 183 -2.07 8.27 4.19
C PHE A 183 -2.77 7.34 5.16
N SER A 184 -3.20 7.86 6.32
CA SER A 184 -3.71 7.06 7.44
C SER A 184 -5.16 7.38 7.77
N THR A 185 -5.94 6.40 8.24
CA THR A 185 -7.25 6.66 8.85
C THR A 185 -7.16 7.84 9.82
N PRO A 186 -8.07 8.83 9.76
CA PRO A 186 -8.04 9.99 10.64
C PRO A 186 -7.94 9.61 12.12
N GLY A 187 -7.02 10.24 12.84
CA GLY A 187 -6.79 9.99 14.27
C GLY A 187 -5.98 8.73 14.61
N ALA A 188 -5.60 7.90 13.63
CA ALA A 188 -4.72 6.76 13.87
C ALA A 188 -3.25 7.22 14.00
N ALA A 189 -2.55 6.76 15.03
CA ALA A 189 -1.10 6.90 15.12
C ALA A 189 -0.42 5.94 14.12
N LEU A 190 0.80 6.24 13.69
CA LEU A 190 1.57 5.28 12.89
C LEU A 190 1.97 4.08 13.75
N PRO A 191 1.79 2.83 13.28
CA PRO A 191 2.13 1.63 14.04
C PRO A 191 3.64 1.32 14.00
N PHE A 192 4.48 2.26 13.57
CA PHE A 192 5.91 2.06 13.41
C PHE A 192 6.71 3.35 13.60
N ALA A 193 7.98 3.21 13.94
CA ALA A 193 8.91 4.30 14.16
C ALA A 193 9.41 4.91 12.83
N THR A 194 9.62 6.23 12.79
CA THR A 194 9.86 6.99 11.55
C THR A 194 11.26 7.59 11.43
N GLN A 195 12.20 7.22 12.31
CA GLN A 195 13.55 7.79 12.35
C GLN A 195 14.50 7.19 11.29
N ASP A 196 14.06 6.12 10.63
CA ASP A 196 14.78 5.41 9.57
C ASP A 196 14.78 6.18 8.25
N TYR A 197 13.70 6.92 7.99
CA TYR A 197 13.42 7.54 6.71
C TYR A 197 12.54 8.77 6.87
N ARG A 198 12.75 9.80 6.03
CA ARG A 198 11.91 11.00 6.08
C ARG A 198 10.46 10.61 5.81
N THR A 199 9.63 10.73 6.85
CA THR A 199 8.26 10.25 6.84
C THR A 199 7.30 11.37 7.17
N ARG A 200 6.17 11.41 6.47
CA ARG A 200 5.05 12.30 6.74
C ARG A 200 3.77 11.49 6.82
N GLN A 201 2.97 11.74 7.84
CA GLN A 201 1.62 11.21 7.92
C GLN A 201 0.62 12.24 7.39
N VAL A 202 -0.34 11.80 6.61
CA VAL A 202 -1.45 12.60 6.08
C VAL A 202 -2.76 11.89 6.42
N PRO A 203 -3.80 12.57 6.93
CA PRO A 203 -5.09 11.94 7.15
C PRO A 203 -5.76 11.57 5.82
N LEU A 204 -6.28 10.36 5.75
CA LEU A 204 -7.15 9.90 4.67
C LEU A 204 -8.49 10.63 4.76
N ALA A 205 -9.01 11.01 3.60
CA ALA A 205 -10.30 11.61 3.42
C ALA A 205 -10.87 11.15 2.07
N THR A 206 -12.18 11.29 1.88
CA THR A 206 -12.83 10.95 0.59
C THR A 206 -12.13 11.65 -0.58
N ALA A 207 -11.68 12.89 -0.39
CA ALA A 207 -11.02 13.69 -1.41
C ALA A 207 -9.62 13.17 -1.83
N ASN A 208 -8.95 12.36 -1.03
CA ASN A 208 -7.59 11.87 -1.32
C ASN A 208 -7.46 10.35 -1.40
N PHE A 209 -8.51 9.60 -1.04
CA PHE A 209 -8.48 8.13 -0.96
C PHE A 209 -8.05 7.47 -2.27
N HIS A 210 -8.73 7.77 -3.38
CA HIS A 210 -8.41 7.18 -4.69
C HIS A 210 -7.01 7.59 -5.17
N ALA A 211 -6.65 8.86 -5.00
CA ALA A 211 -5.34 9.37 -5.37
C ALA A 211 -4.20 8.72 -4.57
N ALA A 212 -4.40 8.49 -3.27
CA ALA A 212 -3.44 7.80 -2.41
C ALA A 212 -3.25 6.33 -2.80
N LEU A 213 -4.34 5.60 -3.06
CA LEU A 213 -4.27 4.21 -3.55
C LEU A 213 -3.64 4.14 -4.94
N GLN A 214 -4.00 5.04 -5.85
CA GLN A 214 -3.39 5.13 -7.17
C GLN A 214 -1.90 5.39 -7.09
N ALA A 215 -1.49 6.38 -6.30
CA ALA A 215 -0.09 6.68 -6.06
C ALA A 215 0.66 5.46 -5.50
N SER A 216 0.07 4.78 -4.51
CA SER A 216 0.67 3.60 -3.88
C SER A 216 0.96 2.47 -4.86
N CYS A 217 0.29 2.42 -6.01
CA CYS A 217 0.50 1.43 -7.09
C CYS A 217 1.16 2.02 -8.35
N SER A 218 1.55 3.29 -8.35
CA SER A 218 2.11 3.96 -9.54
C SER A 218 3.60 3.68 -9.68
N ILE A 219 3.93 2.56 -10.32
CA ILE A 219 5.31 2.15 -10.61
C ILE A 219 5.92 3.10 -11.65
N PRO A 220 7.09 3.71 -11.40
CA PRO A 220 7.73 4.63 -12.33
C PRO A 220 7.88 4.02 -13.73
N PHE A 221 7.61 4.84 -14.76
CA PHE A 221 7.68 4.49 -16.18
C PHE A 221 6.62 3.50 -16.68
N MET A 222 5.90 2.81 -15.79
CA MET A 222 4.74 1.97 -16.15
C MET A 222 3.43 2.72 -15.94
N LEU A 223 3.35 3.53 -14.88
CA LEU A 223 2.24 4.41 -14.57
C LEU A 223 2.76 5.84 -14.37
N ARG A 224 1.90 6.81 -14.67
CA ARG A 224 2.15 8.21 -14.33
C ARG A 224 2.15 8.40 -12.82
N ALA A 225 3.02 9.29 -12.36
CA ALA A 225 2.92 9.80 -11.00
C ALA A 225 1.56 10.46 -10.76
N VAL A 226 1.03 10.32 -9.55
CA VAL A 226 -0.12 11.13 -9.10
C VAL A 226 0.41 12.45 -8.56
N HIS A 227 -0.11 13.58 -9.02
CA HIS A 227 0.36 14.90 -8.58
C HIS A 227 -0.57 15.54 -7.57
N ASP A 228 0.04 16.26 -6.63
CA ASP A 228 -0.64 17.24 -5.76
C ASP A 228 -1.88 16.67 -5.03
N ILE A 229 -1.70 15.47 -4.43
CA ILE A 229 -2.77 14.76 -3.72
C ILE A 229 -3.39 15.67 -2.62
N PRO A 230 -4.72 15.81 -2.55
CA PRO A 230 -5.36 16.69 -1.58
C PRO A 230 -4.97 16.40 -0.13
N GLY A 231 -4.64 17.48 0.61
CA GLY A 231 -4.16 17.40 2.00
C GLY A 231 -2.71 16.96 2.17
N ALA A 232 -2.05 16.49 1.10
CA ALA A 232 -0.64 16.15 1.11
C ALA A 232 0.21 17.31 0.55
N PRO A 233 1.52 17.33 0.80
CA PRO A 233 2.41 18.32 0.18
C PRO A 233 2.37 18.27 -1.35
N PRO A 234 2.54 19.40 -2.07
CA PRO A 234 2.55 19.39 -3.53
C PRO A 234 3.71 18.56 -4.08
N GLY A 235 3.52 17.91 -5.22
CA GLY A 235 4.57 17.13 -5.90
C GLY A 235 4.07 15.85 -6.55
N ALA A 236 5.00 15.08 -7.12
CA ALA A 236 4.75 13.79 -7.73
C ALA A 236 4.83 12.65 -6.69
N TYR A 237 3.86 11.74 -6.74
CA TYR A 237 3.74 10.58 -5.86
C TYR A 237 3.75 9.29 -6.67
N TRP A 238 4.51 8.31 -6.19
CA TRP A 238 4.69 6.98 -6.78
C TRP A 238 4.50 5.87 -5.74
N ASP A 239 4.65 4.64 -6.22
CA ASP A 239 4.46 3.41 -5.47
C ASP A 239 5.25 3.42 -4.15
N GLY A 240 4.57 3.14 -3.04
CA GLY A 240 5.20 3.09 -1.70
C GLY A 240 6.23 1.98 -1.57
N GLY A 241 6.16 0.95 -2.42
CA GLY A 241 7.12 -0.13 -2.51
C GLY A 241 8.50 0.32 -2.95
N ILE A 242 8.64 1.52 -3.54
CA ILE A 242 9.96 2.12 -3.84
C ILE A 242 10.76 2.33 -2.55
N THR A 243 10.11 2.78 -1.48
CA THR A 243 10.76 3.02 -0.18
C THR A 243 10.59 1.84 0.77
N ASP A 244 9.50 1.08 0.64
CA ASP A 244 9.01 0.15 1.67
C ASP A 244 8.47 -1.18 1.11
N TYR A 245 9.13 -1.76 0.11
CA TYR A 245 8.69 -2.98 -0.58
C TYR A 245 8.26 -4.12 0.37
N HIS A 246 9.11 -4.46 1.34
CA HIS A 246 8.87 -5.54 2.30
C HIS A 246 8.19 -5.08 3.60
N LEU A 247 7.93 -3.78 3.75
CA LEU A 247 7.46 -3.19 5.01
C LEU A 247 8.32 -3.61 6.22
N HIS A 248 9.64 -3.72 6.05
CA HIS A 248 10.55 -3.97 7.16
C HIS A 248 10.72 -2.70 8.00
N LEU A 249 9.71 -2.44 8.83
CA LEU A 249 9.56 -1.25 9.66
C LEU A 249 9.75 -1.62 11.14
N ASN A 250 10.11 -0.63 11.95
CA ASN A 250 10.22 -0.81 13.40
C ASN A 250 8.83 -0.64 14.04
N TYR A 251 8.04 -1.72 14.06
CA TYR A 251 6.68 -1.70 14.58
C TYR A 251 6.62 -1.44 16.09
N ALA A 252 5.59 -0.74 16.53
CA ALA A 252 5.28 -0.59 17.95
C ALA A 252 4.85 -1.97 18.51
N GLY A 253 5.48 -2.38 19.61
CA GLY A 253 5.21 -3.65 20.31
C GLY A 253 4.27 -3.48 21.48
#